data_AF-A0A6S7GHD3-F1
#
_entry.id   AF-A0A6S7GHD3-F1
#
_cell.length_a   1.000
_cell.length_b   1.000
_cell.length_c   1.000
_cell.angle_alpha   90.00
_cell.angle_beta   90.00
_cell.angle_gamma   90.00
#
_symmetry.space_group_name_H-M   'P 1'
#
loop_
_entity.id
_entity.type
_entity.pdbx_description
1 polymer ?
#
loop_
_entity_poly.entity_id
_entity_poly.type
_entity_poly.pdbx_seq_one_letter_code
_entity_poly.pdbx_strand_id
1 'polypeptide(L)'
;MDGVDSSAQTRAASLHGKVLKLDFMFALMFMHLIMEITKILTIQMQTEKLNILDALMAIEETVASLETIRRNESEMNNQVKASVEFAKSFDQDPEEDFRCKRVRRMSRQQDDNPDIAASTEFSQLPLKAEFEIFPQVVGSSQDPFKSVHEVCNLAYEHKSIFPSIFKVFKLLFTAPVCVAKDERTFSKMKIIKNSLQSTMSEERLEDLILLAAEKDLTDKVNLDKALKVWASKKNLKLKIKF
;
A
#
# COMPACT_ATOMS: atom_id res chain seq x y z
N MET A 1 -16.09 -44.58 -12.99
CA MET A 1 -16.79 -43.31 -13.26
C MET A 1 -15.92 -42.18 -12.71
N ASP A 2 -14.88 -41.92 -13.48
CA ASP A 2 -14.16 -40.68 -13.78
C ASP A 2 -13.58 -39.83 -12.63
N GLY A 3 -12.33 -40.18 -12.29
CA GLY A 3 -11.40 -39.28 -11.60
C GLY A 3 -10.95 -38.16 -12.54
N VAL A 4 -11.79 -37.15 -12.71
CA VAL A 4 -11.41 -35.89 -13.37
C VAL A 4 -10.40 -35.18 -12.49
N ASP A 5 -9.21 -34.94 -13.04
CA ASP A 5 -8.08 -34.28 -12.38
C ASP A 5 -8.51 -32.92 -11.80
N SER A 6 -8.46 -32.76 -10.47
CA SER A 6 -8.83 -31.52 -9.76
C SER A 6 -8.06 -30.30 -10.28
N SER A 7 -6.83 -30.51 -10.78
CA SER A 7 -6.05 -29.48 -11.46
C SER A 7 -6.70 -29.02 -12.77
N ALA A 8 -7.21 -29.95 -13.57
CA ALA A 8 -7.90 -29.66 -14.82
C ALA A 8 -9.21 -28.90 -14.57
N GLN A 9 -9.97 -29.29 -13.53
CA GLN A 9 -11.20 -28.60 -13.15
C GLN A 9 -10.94 -27.15 -12.70
N THR A 10 -9.89 -26.93 -11.91
CA THR A 10 -9.47 -25.59 -11.47
C THR A 10 -9.04 -24.72 -12.66
N ARG A 11 -8.29 -25.30 -13.61
CA ARG A 11 -7.89 -24.60 -14.85
C ARG A 11 -9.09 -24.25 -15.71
N ALA A 12 -10.02 -25.17 -15.91
CA ALA A 12 -11.25 -24.94 -16.68
C ALA A 12 -12.09 -23.80 -16.08
N ALA A 13 -12.28 -23.80 -14.75
CA ALA A 13 -12.99 -22.72 -14.06
C ALA A 13 -12.28 -21.36 -14.21
N SER A 14 -10.94 -21.35 -14.13
CA SER A 14 -10.15 -20.12 -14.32
C SER A 14 -10.20 -19.59 -15.75
N LEU A 15 -10.29 -20.49 -16.74
CA LEU A 15 -10.37 -20.13 -18.15
C LEU A 15 -11.76 -19.61 -18.50
N HIS A 16 -12.80 -20.28 -17.98
CA HIS A 16 -14.19 -19.84 -18.09
C HIS A 16 -14.33 -18.39 -17.64
N GLY A 17 -13.85 -18.05 -16.43
CA GLY A 17 -13.89 -16.67 -15.94
C GLY A 17 -13.08 -15.65 -16.77
N LYS A 18 -12.14 -16.08 -17.62
CA LYS A 18 -11.40 -15.20 -18.55
C LYS A 18 -12.12 -15.00 -19.88
N VAL A 19 -12.77 -16.04 -20.39
CA VAL A 19 -13.54 -16.00 -21.64
C VAL A 19 -14.78 -15.10 -21.49
N LEU A 20 -15.34 -15.03 -20.29
CA LEU A 20 -16.48 -14.17 -19.94
C LEU A 20 -16.12 -12.70 -19.68
N LYS A 21 -14.87 -12.29 -19.94
CA LYS A 21 -14.49 -10.87 -19.78
C LYS A 21 -14.88 -10.06 -21.00
N LEU A 22 -15.25 -8.81 -20.76
CA LEU A 22 -15.60 -7.87 -21.84
C LEU A 22 -14.44 -7.65 -22.80
N ASP A 23 -13.21 -7.55 -22.29
CA ASP A 23 -12.00 -7.41 -23.10
C ASP A 23 -11.84 -8.58 -24.10
N PHE A 24 -12.17 -9.81 -23.67
CA PHE A 24 -12.06 -11.00 -24.52
C PHE A 24 -13.16 -11.03 -25.59
N MET A 25 -14.40 -10.72 -25.21
CA MET A 25 -15.52 -10.67 -26.16
C MET A 25 -15.31 -9.58 -27.22
N PHE A 26 -14.87 -8.39 -26.80
CA PHE A 26 -14.50 -7.33 -27.72
C PHE A 26 -13.37 -7.77 -28.66
N ALA A 27 -12.30 -8.36 -28.12
CA ALA A 27 -11.19 -8.86 -28.94
C ALA A 27 -11.67 -9.92 -29.96
N LEU A 28 -12.59 -10.81 -29.59
CA LEU A 28 -13.14 -11.81 -30.50
C LEU A 28 -13.94 -11.17 -31.64
N MET A 29 -14.83 -10.22 -31.31
CA MET A 29 -15.63 -9.49 -32.31
C MET A 29 -14.75 -8.64 -33.23
N PHE A 30 -13.72 -8.00 -32.68
CA PHE A 30 -12.77 -7.19 -33.45
C PHE A 30 -11.90 -8.06 -34.37
N MET A 31 -11.43 -9.21 -33.88
CA MET A 31 -10.68 -10.17 -34.69
C MET A 31 -11.51 -10.73 -35.84
N HIS A 32 -12.81 -10.96 -35.62
CA HIS A 32 -13.70 -11.40 -36.70
C HIS A 32 -13.73 -10.39 -37.87
N LEU A 33 -13.83 -9.09 -37.56
CA LEU A 33 -13.80 -8.01 -38.54
C LEU A 33 -12.47 -7.97 -39.33
N ILE A 34 -11.33 -8.03 -38.64
CA ILE A 34 -10.01 -8.04 -39.29
C ILE A 34 -9.84 -9.27 -40.17
N MET A 35 -10.27 -10.44 -39.69
CA MET A 35 -10.19 -11.68 -40.46
C MET A 35 -11.06 -11.65 -41.71
N GLU A 36 -12.22 -11.01 -41.68
CA GLU A 36 -13.08 -10.87 -42.86
C GLU A 36 -12.41 -10.07 -43.98
N ILE A 37 -11.75 -8.97 -43.64
CA ILE A 37 -11.00 -8.13 -44.60
C ILE A 37 -9.79 -8.87 -45.14
N THR A 38 -9.00 -9.48 -44.26
CA THR A 38 -7.77 -10.20 -44.63
C THR A 38 -8.04 -11.51 -45.37
N LYS A 39 -9.24 -12.09 -45.24
CA LYS A 39 -9.65 -13.31 -45.94
C LYS A 39 -9.65 -13.13 -47.46
N ILE A 40 -10.13 -11.99 -47.96
CA ILE A 40 -10.19 -11.71 -49.40
C ILE A 40 -8.78 -11.74 -50.00
N LEU A 41 -7.85 -11.03 -49.37
CA LEU A 41 -6.44 -11.03 -49.74
C LEU A 41 -5.83 -12.44 -49.64
N THR A 42 -6.09 -13.15 -48.55
CA THR A 42 -5.54 -14.50 -48.33
C THR A 42 -5.98 -15.46 -49.43
N ILE A 43 -7.26 -15.41 -49.84
CA ILE A 43 -7.78 -16.21 -50.95
C ILE A 43 -7.06 -15.85 -52.26
N GLN A 44 -6.90 -14.55 -52.56
CA GLN A 44 -6.22 -14.10 -53.77
C GLN A 44 -4.76 -14.54 -53.82
N MET A 45 -4.03 -14.44 -52.69
CA MET A 45 -2.63 -14.87 -52.59
C MET A 45 -2.45 -16.39 -52.67
N GLN A 46 -3.48 -17.18 -52.40
CA GLN A 46 -3.44 -18.64 -52.44
C GLN A 46 -3.85 -19.23 -53.80
N THR A 47 -4.18 -18.39 -54.79
CA THR A 47 -4.53 -18.87 -56.13
C THR A 47 -3.32 -19.48 -56.84
N GLU A 48 -3.53 -20.58 -57.58
CA GLU A 48 -2.46 -21.30 -58.29
C GLU A 48 -1.80 -20.45 -59.40
N LYS A 49 -2.57 -19.50 -59.98
CA LYS A 49 -2.11 -18.53 -60.97
C LYS A 49 -2.30 -17.12 -60.44
N LEU A 50 -1.23 -16.56 -59.87
CA LEU A 50 -1.24 -15.22 -59.30
C LEU A 50 -0.84 -14.16 -60.35
N ASN A 51 -1.71 -13.19 -60.60
CA ASN A 51 -1.35 -11.99 -61.35
C ASN A 51 -0.78 -10.94 -60.38
N ILE A 52 0.45 -10.48 -60.65
CA ILE A 52 1.16 -9.53 -59.78
C ILE A 52 0.42 -8.18 -59.69
N LEU A 53 -0.22 -7.73 -60.77
CA LEU A 53 -0.98 -6.48 -60.78
C LEU A 53 -2.23 -6.57 -59.89
N ASP A 54 -2.97 -7.68 -60.02
CA ASP A 54 -4.18 -7.91 -59.20
C ASP A 54 -3.80 -8.13 -57.72
N ALA A 55 -2.67 -8.79 -57.47
CA ALA A 55 -2.13 -8.99 -56.13
C ALA A 55 -1.74 -7.66 -55.46
N LEU A 56 -1.09 -6.77 -56.19
CA LEU A 56 -0.67 -5.47 -55.67
C LEU A 56 -1.88 -4.59 -55.38
N MET A 57 -2.86 -4.57 -56.28
CA MET A 57 -4.13 -3.86 -56.09
C MET A 57 -4.88 -4.34 -54.84
N ALA A 58 -4.95 -5.66 -54.63
CA ALA A 58 -5.55 -6.25 -53.45
C ALA A 58 -4.82 -5.89 -52.15
N ILE A 59 -3.49 -5.84 -52.17
CA ILE A 59 -2.69 -5.42 -51.01
C ILE A 59 -2.96 -3.94 -50.70
N GLU A 60 -2.97 -3.06 -51.70
CA GLU A 60 -3.27 -1.64 -51.49
C GLU A 60 -4.69 -1.42 -50.95
N GLU A 61 -5.68 -2.12 -51.49
CA GLU A 61 -7.08 -2.03 -51.05
C GLU A 61 -7.28 -2.54 -49.62
N THR A 62 -6.63 -3.65 -49.26
CA THR A 62 -6.71 -4.17 -47.88
C THR A 62 -6.00 -3.27 -46.88
N VAL A 63 -4.85 -2.69 -47.23
CA VAL A 63 -4.16 -1.70 -46.39
C VAL A 63 -5.04 -0.46 -46.21
N ALA A 64 -5.66 0.05 -47.28
CA ALA A 64 -6.58 1.19 -47.20
C ALA A 64 -7.78 0.88 -46.27
N SER A 65 -8.38 -0.31 -46.40
CA SER A 65 -9.50 -0.74 -45.57
C SER A 65 -9.13 -0.82 -44.08
N LEU A 66 -7.95 -1.34 -43.75
CA LEU A 66 -7.45 -1.40 -42.37
C LEU A 66 -7.13 0.00 -41.80
N GLU A 67 -6.60 0.90 -42.62
CA GLU A 67 -6.37 2.29 -42.24
C GLU A 67 -7.69 3.03 -41.95
N THR A 68 -8.75 2.77 -42.71
CA THR A 68 -10.08 3.31 -42.46
C THR A 68 -10.62 2.86 -41.10
N ILE A 69 -10.48 1.58 -40.75
CA ILE A 69 -10.87 1.08 -39.40
C ILE A 69 -10.06 1.77 -38.30
N ARG A 70 -8.75 1.94 -38.51
CA ARG A 70 -7.86 2.54 -37.51
C ARG A 70 -8.18 4.00 -37.22
N ARG A 71 -8.64 4.77 -38.21
CA ARG A 71 -8.90 6.22 -38.08
C ARG A 71 -10.34 6.55 -37.70
N ASN A 72 -11.28 5.64 -37.91
CA ASN A 72 -12.70 5.88 -37.66
C ASN A 72 -13.08 5.59 -36.20
N GLU A 73 -12.97 6.61 -35.35
CA GLU A 73 -13.36 6.54 -33.94
C GLU A 73 -14.83 6.14 -33.72
N SER A 74 -15.74 6.62 -34.58
CA SER A 74 -17.17 6.27 -34.49
C SER A 74 -17.42 4.77 -34.67
N GLU A 75 -16.70 4.13 -35.59
CA GLU A 75 -16.89 2.71 -35.88
C GLU A 75 -16.37 1.85 -34.73
N MET A 76 -15.21 2.23 -34.17
CA MET A 76 -14.66 1.60 -32.98
C MET A 76 -15.60 1.74 -31.77
N ASN A 77 -16.22 2.92 -31.58
CA ASN A 77 -17.22 3.12 -30.53
C ASN A 77 -18.48 2.29 -30.75
N ASN A 78 -18.94 2.13 -32.00
CA ASN A 78 -20.07 1.25 -32.33
C ASN A 78 -19.73 -0.21 -32.05
N GLN A 79 -18.50 -0.64 -32.32
CA GLN A 79 -18.03 -2.00 -32.04
C GLN A 79 -17.95 -2.29 -30.54
N VAL A 80 -17.49 -1.32 -29.74
CA VAL A 80 -17.51 -1.43 -28.27
C VAL A 80 -18.94 -1.54 -27.77
N LYS A 81 -19.88 -0.73 -28.29
CA LYS A 81 -21.31 -0.82 -27.92
C LYS A 81 -21.91 -2.18 -28.28
N ALA A 82 -21.65 -2.69 -29.48
CA ALA A 82 -22.10 -4.01 -29.90
C ALA A 82 -21.55 -5.11 -28.99
N SER A 83 -20.30 -4.98 -28.53
CA SER A 83 -19.67 -5.91 -27.59
C SER A 83 -20.31 -5.85 -26.20
N VAL A 84 -20.71 -4.66 -25.74
CA VAL A 84 -21.46 -4.47 -24.48
C VAL A 84 -22.85 -5.10 -24.57
N GLU A 85 -23.55 -4.94 -25.69
CA GLU A 85 -24.85 -5.58 -25.94
C GLU A 85 -24.72 -7.10 -26.00
N PHE A 86 -23.69 -7.60 -26.68
CA PHE A 86 -23.38 -9.02 -26.73
C PHE A 86 -23.09 -9.56 -25.32
N ALA A 87 -22.29 -8.88 -24.50
CA ALA A 87 -22.02 -9.27 -23.10
C ALA A 87 -23.31 -9.38 -22.27
N LYS A 88 -24.22 -8.41 -22.41
CA LYS A 88 -25.53 -8.43 -21.73
C LYS A 88 -26.38 -9.64 -22.14
N SER A 89 -26.26 -10.12 -23.37
CA SER A 89 -26.98 -11.31 -23.83
C SER A 89 -26.53 -12.62 -23.14
N PHE A 90 -25.34 -12.64 -22.53
CA PHE A 90 -24.82 -13.77 -21.75
C PHE A 90 -24.99 -13.57 -20.23
N ASP A 91 -25.90 -12.68 -19.79
CA ASP A 91 -26.11 -12.30 -18.39
C ASP A 91 -24.83 -11.83 -17.66
N GLN A 92 -23.88 -11.27 -18.41
CA GLN A 92 -22.66 -10.68 -17.85
C GLN A 92 -22.85 -9.19 -17.61
N ASP A 93 -22.38 -8.74 -16.45
CA ASP A 93 -22.27 -7.32 -16.17
C ASP A 93 -21.01 -6.76 -16.86
N PRO A 94 -21.16 -5.91 -17.90
CA PRO A 94 -20.04 -5.36 -18.64
C PRO A 94 -19.15 -4.43 -17.78
N GLU A 95 -19.65 -3.94 -16.64
CA GLU A 95 -18.91 -3.04 -15.76
C GLU A 95 -18.21 -3.75 -14.59
N GLU A 96 -18.43 -5.06 -14.40
CA GLU A 96 -17.85 -5.79 -13.26
C GLU A 96 -16.33 -5.75 -13.21
N ASP A 97 -15.68 -5.76 -14.37
CA ASP A 97 -14.23 -5.71 -14.50
C ASP A 97 -13.66 -4.32 -14.17
N PHE A 98 -14.46 -3.25 -14.35
CA PHE A 98 -14.05 -1.86 -14.13
C PHE A 98 -14.38 -1.36 -12.71
N ARG A 99 -15.22 -2.07 -11.96
CA ARG A 99 -15.48 -1.73 -10.55
C ARG A 99 -14.18 -1.90 -9.74
N CYS A 100 -13.66 -0.79 -9.21
CA CYS A 100 -12.43 -0.78 -8.43
C CYS A 100 -12.55 -1.64 -7.16
N LYS A 101 -12.00 -2.86 -7.20
CA LYS A 101 -12.14 -3.86 -6.11
C LYS A 101 -11.32 -3.54 -4.86
N ARG A 102 -10.41 -2.55 -4.90
CA ARG A 102 -9.51 -2.24 -3.77
C ARG A 102 -9.14 -0.76 -3.71
N VAL A 103 -9.75 -0.03 -2.77
CA VAL A 103 -9.21 1.25 -2.30
C VAL A 103 -8.01 0.94 -1.40
N ARG A 104 -6.81 1.38 -1.77
CA ARG A 104 -5.66 1.33 -0.86
C ARG A 104 -5.94 2.28 0.29
N ARG A 105 -6.23 1.74 1.48
CA ARG A 105 -6.27 2.55 2.70
C ARG A 105 -4.86 3.03 3.00
N MET A 106 -4.68 4.35 3.10
CA MET A 106 -3.44 4.94 3.59
C MET A 106 -3.17 4.43 5.02
N SER A 107 -1.90 4.15 5.33
CA SER A 107 -1.51 3.84 6.71
C SER A 107 -1.82 5.05 7.57
N ARG A 108 -2.64 4.88 8.62
CA ARG A 108 -2.82 5.91 9.65
C ARG A 108 -1.51 6.03 10.43
N GLN A 109 -1.00 7.25 10.62
CA GLN A 109 0.04 7.46 11.61
C GLN A 109 -0.58 7.36 13.01
N GLN A 110 0.22 7.00 14.01
CA GLN A 110 -0.28 6.82 15.38
C GLN A 110 -0.85 8.12 15.97
N ASP A 111 -0.36 9.26 15.48
CA ASP A 111 -0.80 10.60 15.89
C ASP A 111 -2.07 11.09 15.18
N ASP A 112 -2.57 10.35 14.17
CA ASP A 112 -3.82 10.69 13.45
C ASP A 112 -5.08 10.28 14.24
N ASN A 113 -4.96 9.95 15.53
CA ASN A 113 -6.12 9.56 16.33
C ASN A 113 -6.82 10.80 16.91
N PRO A 114 -8.02 11.17 16.42
CA PRO A 114 -8.73 12.36 16.91
C PRO A 114 -9.08 12.25 18.40
N ASP A 115 -9.19 11.04 18.94
CA ASP A 115 -9.54 10.79 20.34
C ASP A 115 -8.36 11.03 21.32
N ILE A 116 -7.11 11.09 20.83
CA ILE A 116 -5.89 11.35 21.64
C ILE A 116 -5.35 12.76 21.38
N ALA A 117 -5.80 13.42 20.31
CA ALA A 117 -5.37 14.77 19.96
C ALA A 117 -5.70 15.76 21.09
N ALA A 118 -4.66 16.25 21.77
CA ALA A 118 -4.84 17.27 22.79
C ALA A 118 -5.36 18.55 22.13
N SER A 119 -6.54 19.01 22.54
CA SER A 119 -7.03 20.35 22.23
C SER A 119 -6.17 21.36 22.98
N THR A 120 -5.06 21.77 22.39
CA THR A 120 -4.22 22.82 22.96
C THR A 120 -4.91 24.15 22.77
N GLU A 121 -5.67 24.57 23.78
CA GLU A 121 -5.92 25.99 24.05
C GLU A 121 -4.62 26.64 24.55
N PHE A 122 -3.57 26.59 23.72
CA PHE A 122 -2.43 27.47 23.89
C PHE A 122 -2.89 28.84 23.41
N SER A 123 -3.61 29.58 24.27
CA SER A 123 -3.92 30.96 23.99
C SER A 123 -2.58 31.67 23.78
N GLN A 124 -2.31 32.04 22.52
CA GLN A 124 -1.02 32.61 22.10
C GLN A 124 -0.77 33.96 22.76
N LEU A 125 -1.81 34.58 23.30
CA LEU A 125 -1.82 35.93 23.85
C LEU A 125 -1.10 36.07 25.21
N PRO A 126 -1.44 35.30 26.27
CA PRO A 126 -0.72 35.39 27.54
C PRO A 126 0.74 34.94 27.42
N LEU A 127 1.04 33.88 26.65
CA LEU A 127 2.42 33.43 26.48
C LEU A 127 3.27 34.49 25.79
N LYS A 128 2.76 35.12 24.73
CA LYS A 128 3.52 36.14 23.98
C LYS A 128 3.81 37.37 24.83
N ALA A 129 2.83 37.84 25.60
CA ALA A 129 3.02 38.95 26.53
C ALA A 129 4.03 38.59 27.64
N GLU A 130 3.91 37.41 28.23
CA GLU A 130 4.87 36.93 29.23
C GLU A 130 6.28 36.83 28.64
N PHE A 131 6.43 36.34 27.39
CA PHE A 131 7.72 36.15 26.72
C PHE A 131 8.39 37.45 26.31
N GLU A 132 7.63 38.52 26.06
CA GLU A 132 8.18 39.86 25.80
C GLU A 132 8.69 40.53 27.10
N ILE A 133 8.03 40.26 28.23
CA ILE A 133 8.37 40.86 29.54
C ILE A 133 9.50 40.10 30.24
N PHE A 134 9.54 38.78 30.11
CA PHE A 134 10.49 37.93 30.84
C PHE A 134 11.98 38.27 30.57
N PRO A 135 12.43 38.54 29.33
CA PRO A 135 13.80 38.97 29.06
C PRO A 135 14.16 40.32 29.69
N GLN A 136 13.20 41.21 29.92
CA GLN A 136 13.43 42.51 30.56
C GLN A 136 13.66 42.37 32.06
N VAL A 137 12.94 41.43 32.69
CA VAL A 137 13.14 41.06 34.11
C VAL A 137 14.48 40.34 34.30
N VAL A 138 14.86 39.47 33.36
CA VAL A 138 16.13 38.72 33.40
C VAL A 138 17.33 39.58 33.00
N GLY A 139 17.15 40.52 32.06
CA GLY A 139 18.20 41.41 31.53
C GLY A 139 18.70 42.50 32.49
N SER A 140 18.14 42.59 33.70
CA SER A 140 18.66 43.45 34.77
C SER A 140 19.84 42.83 35.53
N SER A 141 20.15 41.55 35.28
CA SER A 141 21.31 40.86 35.85
C SER A 141 22.42 40.78 34.79
N GLN A 142 23.60 41.31 35.12
CA GLN A 142 24.77 41.31 34.26
C GLN A 142 25.10 39.89 33.76
N ASP A 143 24.97 39.69 32.45
CA ASP A 143 25.21 38.48 31.64
C ASP A 143 24.03 37.49 31.54
N PRO A 144 23.15 37.64 30.52
CA PRO A 144 21.85 36.97 30.49
C PRO A 144 21.87 35.46 30.17
N PHE A 145 23.00 34.82 29.86
CA PHE A 145 23.05 33.40 29.50
C PHE A 145 24.38 32.69 29.84
N LYS A 146 24.74 32.52 31.11
CA LYS A 146 25.88 31.66 31.49
C LYS A 146 25.52 30.18 31.60
N SER A 147 24.28 29.85 32.02
CA SER A 147 23.78 28.46 32.04
C SER A 147 22.26 28.40 31.95
N VAL A 148 21.74 27.42 31.20
CA VAL A 148 20.30 27.08 31.11
C VAL A 148 19.68 26.83 32.50
N HIS A 149 20.50 26.38 33.46
CA HIS A 149 20.06 26.11 34.83
C HIS A 149 19.72 27.39 35.61
N GLU A 150 20.40 28.51 35.37
CA GLU A 150 20.18 29.77 36.10
C GLU A 150 18.87 30.43 35.68
N VAL A 151 18.60 30.43 34.36
CA VAL A 151 17.33 30.89 33.78
C VAL A 151 16.16 30.07 34.33
N CYS A 152 16.38 28.78 34.59
CA CYS A 152 15.39 27.89 35.18
C CYS A 152 15.07 28.23 36.64
N ASN A 153 16.09 28.53 37.44
CA ASN A 153 15.90 28.90 38.84
C ASN A 153 15.11 30.21 38.96
N LEU A 154 15.40 31.20 38.11
CA LEU A 154 14.63 32.46 38.04
C LEU A 154 13.18 32.24 37.61
N ALA A 155 12.95 31.37 36.63
CA ALA A 155 11.60 31.00 36.21
C ALA A 155 10.82 30.26 37.32
N TYR A 156 11.52 29.53 38.20
CA TYR A 156 10.92 28.86 39.35
C TYR A 156 10.57 29.87 40.48
N GLU A 157 11.44 30.84 40.76
CA GLU A 157 11.19 31.89 41.74
C GLU A 157 10.00 32.78 41.35
N HIS A 158 9.85 33.07 40.05
CA HIS A 158 8.76 33.90 39.52
C HIS A 158 7.57 33.10 38.97
N LYS A 159 7.33 31.88 39.47
CA LYS A 159 6.26 30.98 39.01
C LYS A 159 4.84 31.57 39.12
N SER A 160 4.61 32.48 40.06
CA SER A 160 3.32 33.17 40.23
C SER A 160 3.10 34.30 39.23
N ILE A 161 4.18 34.89 38.70
CA ILE A 161 4.14 36.04 37.79
C ILE A 161 4.09 35.56 36.32
N PHE A 162 4.82 34.49 36.00
CA PHE A 162 4.92 33.95 34.63
C PHE A 162 4.51 32.45 34.58
N PRO A 163 3.23 32.13 34.80
CA PRO A 163 2.75 30.75 34.86
C PRO A 163 2.85 30.02 33.51
N SER A 164 2.78 30.74 32.38
CA SER A 164 2.82 30.15 31.04
C SER A 164 4.25 29.80 30.64
N ILE A 165 5.20 30.68 30.91
CA ILE A 165 6.63 30.43 30.68
C ILE A 165 7.16 29.27 31.54
N PHE A 166 6.77 29.22 32.81
CA PHE A 166 7.17 28.12 33.69
C PHE A 166 6.67 26.77 33.17
N LYS A 167 5.44 26.70 32.64
CA LYS A 167 4.90 25.49 32.00
C LYS A 167 5.70 25.10 30.75
N VAL A 168 6.11 26.06 29.93
CA VAL A 168 6.93 25.82 28.73
C VAL A 168 8.31 25.28 29.10
N PHE A 169 9.01 25.88 30.06
CA PHE A 169 10.29 25.36 30.53
C PHE A 169 10.13 23.97 31.15
N LYS A 170 9.12 23.76 31.99
CA LYS A 170 8.83 22.44 32.55
C LYS A 170 8.59 21.41 31.44
N LEU A 171 7.80 21.76 30.43
CA LEU A 171 7.55 20.90 29.27
C LEU A 171 8.84 20.59 28.52
N LEU A 172 9.72 21.58 28.30
CA LEU A 172 11.01 21.43 27.64
C LEU A 172 11.95 20.46 28.37
N PHE A 173 11.98 20.49 29.71
CA PHE A 173 12.81 19.57 30.50
C PHE A 173 12.17 18.18 30.69
N THR A 174 10.84 18.08 30.68
CA THR A 174 10.15 16.79 30.69
C THR A 174 10.06 16.14 29.30
N ALA A 175 10.23 16.93 28.24
CA ALA A 175 10.32 16.41 26.90
C ALA A 175 11.58 15.53 26.80
N PRO A 176 11.46 14.26 26.40
CA PRO A 176 12.63 13.41 26.23
C PRO A 176 13.53 14.03 25.15
N VAL A 177 14.69 14.57 25.57
CA VAL A 177 15.71 15.14 24.66
C VAL A 177 16.29 14.08 23.71
N CYS A 178 16.07 12.80 24.00
CA CYS A 178 16.58 11.68 23.20
C CYS A 178 15.45 10.78 22.68
N VAL A 179 14.80 11.19 21.59
CA VAL A 179 13.87 10.35 20.82
C VAL A 179 14.59 9.11 20.22
N ALA A 180 15.92 9.12 20.14
CA ALA A 180 16.74 8.08 19.53
C ALA A 180 16.61 6.66 20.16
N LYS A 181 16.32 6.57 21.47
CA LYS A 181 16.11 5.25 22.11
C LYS A 181 14.80 4.61 21.68
N ASP A 182 13.77 5.43 21.55
CA ASP A 182 12.43 4.99 21.13
C ASP A 182 12.33 4.83 19.61
N GLU A 183 13.06 5.63 18.82
CA GLU A 183 13.16 5.43 17.37
C GLU A 183 13.71 4.04 17.00
N ARG A 184 14.63 3.49 17.80
CA ARG A 184 15.17 2.15 17.59
C ARG A 184 14.13 1.06 17.83
N THR A 185 13.25 1.24 18.81
CA THR A 185 12.15 0.29 19.08
C THR A 185 11.04 0.44 18.04
N PHE A 186 10.67 1.66 17.64
CA PHE A 186 9.70 1.91 16.57
C PHE A 186 10.15 1.44 15.19
N SER A 187 11.43 1.59 14.86
CA SER A 187 12.01 1.06 13.61
C SER A 187 11.94 -0.47 13.58
N LYS A 188 12.25 -1.14 14.69
CA LYS A 188 12.10 -2.59 14.83
C LYS A 188 10.63 -3.02 14.80
N MET A 189 9.74 -2.28 15.45
CA MET A 189 8.29 -2.53 15.45
C MET A 189 7.73 -2.47 14.03
N LYS A 190 8.17 -1.52 13.20
CA LYS A 190 7.78 -1.44 11.78
C LYS A 190 8.18 -2.68 10.99
N ILE A 191 9.34 -3.27 11.29
CA ILE A 191 9.81 -4.51 10.65
C ILE A 191 9.00 -5.72 11.13
N ILE A 192 8.68 -5.79 12.42
CA ILE A 192 7.85 -6.86 13.00
C ILE A 192 6.43 -6.79 12.45
N LYS A 193 5.84 -5.59 12.40
CA LYS A 193 4.49 -5.32 11.89
C LYS A 193 4.51 -5.08 10.38
N ASN A 194 5.04 -6.04 9.62
CA ASN A 194 4.90 -6.02 8.17
C ASN A 194 3.42 -6.20 7.76
N SER A 195 3.04 -5.67 6.59
CA SER A 195 1.65 -5.62 6.13
C SER A 195 0.92 -6.97 6.11
N LEU A 196 1.67 -8.08 5.97
CA LEU A 196 1.17 -9.46 5.98
C LEU A 196 0.88 -10.01 7.39
N GLN A 197 1.30 -9.34 8.47
CA GLN A 197 1.16 -9.77 9.87
C GLN A 197 0.22 -8.86 10.69
N SER A 198 -0.65 -8.09 10.04
CA SER A 198 -1.51 -7.09 10.67
C SER A 198 -2.63 -7.65 11.56
N THR A 199 -2.81 -8.97 11.63
CA THR A 199 -3.83 -9.67 12.44
C THR A 199 -3.31 -10.22 13.78
N MET A 200 -2.09 -9.84 14.18
CA MET A 200 -1.48 -10.31 15.43
C MET A 200 -2.07 -9.61 16.66
N SER A 201 -2.23 -10.35 17.77
CA SER A 201 -2.67 -9.80 19.04
C SER A 201 -1.66 -8.82 19.63
N GLU A 202 -2.15 -7.85 20.40
CA GLU A 202 -1.34 -6.80 21.03
C GLU A 202 -0.30 -7.36 22.00
N GLU A 203 -0.70 -8.26 22.90
CA GLU A 203 0.20 -8.96 23.85
C GLU A 203 1.39 -9.62 23.14
N ARG A 204 1.11 -10.32 22.04
CA ARG A 204 2.17 -11.02 21.29
C ARG A 204 3.10 -10.02 20.59
N LEU A 205 2.58 -8.86 20.18
CA LEU A 205 3.38 -7.81 19.54
C LEU A 205 4.31 -7.15 20.55
N GLU A 206 3.82 -6.86 21.75
CA GLU A 206 4.62 -6.34 22.87
C GLU A 206 5.76 -7.29 23.22
N ASP A 207 5.47 -8.58 23.36
CA ASP A 207 6.47 -9.62 23.64
C ASP A 207 7.55 -9.68 22.55
N LEU A 208 7.18 -9.61 21.27
CA LEU A 208 8.15 -9.62 20.16
C LEU A 208 8.99 -8.34 20.11
N ILE A 209 8.40 -7.18 20.38
CA ILE A 209 9.14 -5.91 20.44
C ILE A 209 10.15 -5.96 21.59
N LEU A 210 9.76 -6.49 22.75
CA LEU A 210 10.64 -6.67 23.91
C LEU A 210 11.81 -7.59 23.59
N LEU A 211 11.56 -8.75 22.98
CA LEU A 211 12.61 -9.67 22.52
C LEU A 211 13.53 -9.03 21.47
N ALA A 212 12.97 -8.24 20.56
CA ALA A 212 13.75 -7.55 19.54
C ALA A 212 14.58 -6.41 20.12
N ALA A 213 14.09 -5.70 21.14
CA ALA A 213 14.83 -4.68 21.88
C ALA A 213 16.01 -5.32 22.62
N GLU A 214 15.76 -6.41 23.36
CA GLU A 214 16.73 -7.19 24.13
C GLU A 214 17.34 -8.36 23.33
N LYS A 215 17.76 -8.07 22.09
CA LYS A 215 18.33 -9.10 21.20
C LYS A 215 19.59 -9.74 21.79
N ASP A 216 20.43 -8.97 22.48
CA ASP A 216 21.69 -9.46 23.08
C ASP A 216 21.45 -10.49 24.20
N LEU A 217 20.27 -10.45 24.84
CA LEU A 217 19.84 -11.45 25.82
C LEU A 217 19.15 -12.62 25.14
N THR A 218 18.32 -12.34 24.12
CA THR A 218 17.59 -13.36 23.35
C THR A 218 18.54 -14.29 22.59
N ASP A 219 19.61 -13.77 22.00
CA ASP A 219 20.62 -14.56 21.27
C ASP A 219 21.42 -15.51 22.19
N LYS A 220 21.42 -15.27 23.51
CA LYS A 220 22.02 -16.17 24.51
C LYS A 220 21.10 -17.32 24.90
N VAL A 221 19.81 -17.27 24.54
CA VAL A 221 18.85 -18.34 24.83
C VAL A 221 19.09 -19.50 23.86
N ASN A 222 19.52 -20.64 24.40
CA ASN A 222 19.80 -21.82 23.60
C ASN A 222 18.48 -22.55 23.23
N LEU A 223 17.98 -22.24 22.03
CA LEU A 223 16.73 -22.79 21.49
C LEU A 223 16.77 -24.32 21.38
N ASP A 224 17.93 -24.93 21.09
CA ASP A 224 18.06 -26.39 21.00
C ASP A 224 17.80 -27.08 22.34
N LYS A 225 18.23 -26.46 23.44
CA LYS A 225 17.94 -26.97 24.79
C LYS A 225 16.46 -26.83 25.10
N ALA A 226 15.85 -25.68 24.80
CA ALA A 226 14.43 -25.45 25.01
C ALA A 226 13.58 -26.45 24.21
N LEU A 227 13.96 -26.71 22.96
CA LEU A 227 13.26 -27.62 22.05
C LEU A 227 13.42 -29.08 22.50
N LYS A 228 14.60 -29.50 22.98
CA LYS A 228 14.80 -30.83 23.58
C LYS A 228 13.94 -31.05 24.83
N VAL A 229 13.81 -30.04 25.70
CA VAL A 229 12.95 -30.11 26.90
C VAL A 229 11.47 -30.12 26.54
N TRP A 230 11.08 -29.38 25.50
CA TRP A 230 9.69 -29.41 25.01
C TRP A 230 9.37 -30.76 24.35
N ALA A 231 10.29 -31.28 23.53
CA ALA A 231 10.17 -32.57 22.87
C ALA A 231 10.18 -33.76 23.86
N SER A 232 10.85 -33.65 25.01
CA SER A 232 10.78 -34.68 26.05
C SER A 232 9.46 -34.64 26.85
N LYS A 233 8.83 -33.47 26.96
CA LYS A 233 7.53 -33.31 27.64
C LYS A 233 6.34 -33.75 26.77
N LYS A 234 6.44 -33.62 25.45
CA LYS A 234 5.39 -34.04 24.50
C LYS A 234 5.80 -35.39 23.92
N ASN A 235 5.07 -36.47 24.20
CA ASN A 235 5.28 -37.81 23.63
C ASN A 235 5.05 -37.84 22.09
N LEU A 236 5.82 -37.10 21.32
CA LEU A 236 5.78 -37.10 19.85
C LEU A 236 6.89 -38.01 19.34
N LYS A 237 6.50 -39.18 18.83
CA LYS A 237 7.36 -40.18 18.16
C LYS A 237 7.84 -39.69 16.79
N LEU A 238 8.43 -38.51 16.67
CA LEU A 238 9.03 -38.05 15.43
C LEU A 238 10.47 -37.63 15.71
N LYS A 239 11.41 -38.49 15.29
CA LYS A 239 12.85 -38.20 15.27
C LYS A 239 13.09 -37.13 14.21
N ILE A 240 13.08 -35.86 14.63
CA ILE A 240 13.60 -34.77 13.80
C ILE A 240 15.12 -34.88 13.86
N LYS A 241 15.74 -35.32 12.76
CA LYS A 241 17.18 -35.23 12.55
C LYS A 241 17.50 -33.85 11.97
N PHE A 242 18.41 -33.15 12.62
CA PHE A 242 19.14 -32.01 12.05
C PHE A 242 20.44 -32.51 11.45
#